data_AF-A0A1Y2K1V5-F1
#
_entry.id   AF-A0A1Y2K1V5-F1
#
_cell.length_a   1.000
_cell.length_b   1.000
_cell.length_c   1.000
_cell.angle_alpha   90.00
_cell.angle_beta   90.00
_cell.angle_gamma   90.00
#
_symmetry.space_group_name_H-M   'P 1'
#
loop_
_entity.id
_entity.type
_entity.pdbx_description
1 polymer ?
#
loop_
_entity_poly.entity_id
_entity_poly.type
_entity_poly.pdbx_seq_one_letter_code
_entity_poly.pdbx_strand_id
1 'polypeptide(L)'
;MVERFNGRIADILTTTRFDSRQDLAATLTRYAWLYNQQIPQKALNHKTPVATLKAWQLTHPHLFHKQVRNHPGPNTQRIQDHY
;
A
#
# COMPACT_ATOMS: atom_id res chain seq x y z
N MET A 1 5.03 10.95 3.13
CA MET A 1 4.26 9.74 2.71
C MET A 1 4.50 8.59 3.65
N VAL A 2 5.76 8.17 3.86
CA VAL A 2 6.12 7.07 4.78
C VAL A 2 5.70 7.34 6.23
N GLU A 3 5.97 8.53 6.77
CA GLU A 3 5.60 8.86 8.17
C GLU A 3 4.09 8.84 8.39
N ARG A 4 3.29 9.33 7.43
CA ARG A 4 1.82 9.29 7.47
C ARG A 4 1.27 7.87 7.36
N PHE A 5 1.93 7.01 6.57
CA PHE A 5 1.61 5.60 6.49
C PHE A 5 1.90 4.92 7.84
N ASN A 6 3.11 5.09 8.36
CA ASN A 6 3.56 4.50 9.62
C ASN A 6 2.71 4.96 10.81
N GLY A 7 2.38 6.25 10.89
CA GLY A 7 1.53 6.77 11.96
C GLY A 7 0.13 6.16 11.94
N ARG A 8 -0.52 6.12 10.77
CA ARG A 8 -1.87 5.54 10.66
C ARG A 8 -1.91 4.04 10.95
N ILE A 9 -0.90 3.27 10.54
CA ILE A 9 -0.88 1.84 10.88
C ILE A 9 -0.55 1.63 12.36
N ALA A 10 0.30 2.47 12.96
CA ALA A 10 0.54 2.44 14.40
C ALA A 10 -0.77 2.69 15.18
N ASP A 11 -1.58 3.66 14.77
CA ASP A 11 -2.89 3.93 15.37
C ASP A 11 -3.85 2.72 15.26
N ILE A 12 -3.86 2.03 14.12
CA ILE A 12 -4.67 0.81 13.94
C ILE A 12 -4.19 -0.29 14.88
N LEU A 13 -2.87 -0.49 14.98
CA LEU A 13 -2.27 -1.52 15.83
C LEU A 13 -2.47 -1.26 17.33
N THR A 14 -2.53 0.00 17.75
CA THR A 14 -2.75 0.36 19.17
C THR A 14 -4.22 0.27 19.56
N THR A 15 -5.15 0.52 18.64
CA THR A 15 -6.59 0.58 18.93
C THR A 15 -7.34 -0.72 18.67
N THR A 16 -6.75 -1.65 17.91
CA THR A 16 -7.39 -2.91 17.51
C THR A 16 -6.80 -4.08 18.29
N ARG A 17 -7.66 -4.90 18.92
CA ARG A 17 -7.26 -6.20 19.45
C ARG A 17 -7.35 -7.25 18.35
N PHE A 18 -6.29 -8.03 18.17
CA PHE A 18 -6.25 -9.13 17.20
C PHE A 18 -6.39 -10.47 17.90
N ASP A 19 -7.27 -11.32 17.40
CA ASP A 19 -7.51 -12.64 17.99
C ASP A 19 -6.48 -13.68 17.51
N SER A 20 -5.77 -13.39 16.41
CA SER A 20 -4.73 -14.28 15.88
C SER A 20 -3.67 -13.53 15.08
N ARG A 21 -2.55 -14.21 14.82
CA ARG A 21 -1.52 -13.73 13.88
C ARG A 21 -2.09 -13.55 12.46
N GLN A 22 -3.00 -14.42 12.05
CA GLN A 22 -3.59 -14.37 10.70
C GLN A 22 -4.46 -13.13 10.52
N ASP A 23 -5.23 -12.76 11.55
CA ASP A 23 -6.06 -11.56 11.56
C ASP A 23 -5.21 -10.27 11.49
N LEU A 24 -4.12 -10.22 12.26
CA LEU A 24 -3.14 -9.14 12.15
C LEU A 24 -2.55 -9.03 10.73
N ALA A 25 -2.12 -10.15 10.14
CA ALA A 25 -1.54 -10.16 8.80
C ALA A 25 -2.54 -9.72 7.72
N ALA A 26 -3.79 -10.16 7.82
CA ALA A 26 -4.87 -9.74 6.94
C ALA A 26 -5.14 -8.23 7.06
N THR A 27 -5.16 -7.71 8.30
CA THR A 27 -5.35 -6.28 8.57
C THR A 27 -4.23 -5.43 7.98
N LEU A 28 -2.97 -5.82 8.17
CA LEU A 28 -1.82 -5.12 7.57
C LEU A 28 -1.88 -5.11 6.04
N THR A 29 -2.21 -6.25 5.44
CA THR A 29 -2.35 -6.39 3.98
C THR A 29 -3.46 -5.50 3.44
N ARG A 30 -4.62 -5.53 4.10
CA ARG A 30 -5.77 -4.69 3.74
C ARG A 30 -5.43 -3.21 3.88
N TYR A 31 -4.75 -2.82 4.96
CA TYR A 31 -4.33 -1.45 5.16
C TYR A 31 -3.40 -0.96 4.04
N ALA A 32 -2.36 -1.75 3.70
CA ALA A 32 -1.43 -1.39 2.63
C ALA A 32 -2.16 -1.18 1.29
N TRP A 33 -3.11 -2.07 0.97
CA TRP A 33 -3.91 -1.93 -0.23
C TRP A 33 -4.80 -0.68 -0.21
N LEU A 34 -5.55 -0.45 0.88
CA LEU A 34 -6.43 0.72 1.04
C LEU A 34 -5.64 2.02 0.93
N TYR A 35 -4.52 2.12 1.63
CA TYR A 35 -3.68 3.31 1.60
C TYR A 35 -3.17 3.62 0.20
N ASN A 36 -2.65 2.60 -0.50
CA ASN A 36 -2.03 2.76 -1.80
C ASN A 36 -3.04 3.05 -2.92
N GLN A 37 -4.25 2.48 -2.83
CA GLN A 37 -5.20 2.47 -3.95
C GLN A 37 -6.45 3.30 -3.74
N GLN A 38 -6.91 3.44 -2.50
CA GLN A 38 -8.24 3.99 -2.23
C GLN A 38 -8.23 5.28 -1.42
N ILE A 39 -7.27 5.47 -0.52
CA ILE A 39 -7.24 6.63 0.38
C ILE A 39 -6.48 7.79 -0.30
N PRO A 40 -7.16 8.88 -0.68
CA PRO A 40 -6.49 10.03 -1.26
C PRO A 40 -5.69 10.79 -0.20
N GLN A 41 -4.52 11.30 -0.58
CA GLN A 41 -3.65 12.03 0.33
C GLN A 41 -3.71 13.52 0.01
N LYS A 42 -3.94 14.36 1.03
CA LYS A 42 -3.92 15.83 0.88
C LYS A 42 -2.60 16.32 0.29
N ALA A 43 -1.49 15.74 0.75
CA ALA A 43 -0.14 16.06 0.24
C ALA A 43 0.07 15.68 -1.24
N LEU A 44 -0.77 14.81 -1.80
CA LEU A 44 -0.76 14.42 -3.21
C LEU A 44 -1.93 15.06 -3.97
N ASN A 45 -2.37 16.25 -3.52
CA ASN A 45 -3.47 16.98 -4.14
C ASN A 45 -4.75 16.14 -4.24
N HIS A 46 -5.09 15.44 -3.15
CA HIS A 46 -6.25 14.55 -3.05
C HIS A 46 -6.23 13.39 -4.06
N LYS A 47 -5.04 12.88 -4.39
CA LYS A 47 -4.85 11.66 -5.18
C LYS A 47 -4.31 10.54 -4.31
N THR A 48 -4.53 9.30 -4.77
CA THR A 48 -3.95 8.12 -4.11
C THR A 48 -2.47 7.98 -4.51
N PRO A 49 -1.65 7.30 -3.67
CA PRO A 49 -0.25 7.05 -3.98
C PRO A 49 -0.03 6.44 -5.36
N VAL A 50 -0.77 5.38 -5.70
CA VAL A 50 -0.64 4.69 -7.00
C VAL A 50 -1.10 5.56 -8.15
N ALA A 51 -2.20 6.31 -8.01
CA ALA A 51 -2.66 7.22 -9.06
C ALA A 51 -1.62 8.30 -9.37
N THR A 52 -0.97 8.83 -8.33
CA THR A 52 0.09 9.84 -8.47
C THR A 52 1.31 9.27 -9.17
N LEU A 53 1.76 8.09 -8.75
CA LEU A 53 2.89 7.41 -9.39
C LEU A 53 2.61 7.09 -10.87
N LYS A 54 1.40 6.64 -11.23
CA LYS A 54 1.01 6.43 -12.63
C LYS A 54 1.06 7.72 -13.45
N ALA A 55 0.57 8.83 -12.89
CA ALA A 55 0.62 10.14 -13.56
C ALA A 55 2.08 10.62 -13.76
N TRP A 56 2.95 10.40 -12.77
CA TRP A 56 4.37 10.70 -12.92
C TRP A 56 5.08 9.80 -13.91
N GLN A 57 4.70 8.53 -14.00
CA GLN A 57 5.26 7.64 -15.00
C GLN A 57 4.97 8.10 -16.43
N LEU A 58 3.79 8.69 -16.67
CA LEU A 58 3.44 9.27 -17.98
C LEU A 58 4.21 10.56 -18.28
N THR A 59 4.39 11.43 -17.29
CA THR A 59 5.01 12.75 -17.47
C THR A 59 6.54 12.72 -17.40
N HIS A 60 7.11 11.80 -16.63
CA HIS A 60 8.54 11.66 -16.36
C HIS A 60 8.96 10.18 -16.44
N PRO A 61 8.83 9.51 -17.61
CA PRO A 61 9.07 8.08 -17.74
C PRO A 61 10.51 7.67 -17.37
N HIS A 62 11.48 8.56 -17.53
CA HIS A 62 12.89 8.32 -17.20
C HIS A 62 13.17 8.08 -15.71
N LEU A 63 12.26 8.49 -14.81
CA LEU A 63 12.37 8.23 -13.37
C LEU A 63 11.95 6.80 -12.98
N PHE A 64 11.38 6.04 -13.91
CA PHE A 64 10.78 4.73 -13.63
C PHE A 64 11.49 3.61 -14.37
N HIS A 65 12.16 2.74 -13.63
CA HIS A 65 12.70 1.49 -14.18
C HIS A 65 11.66 0.38 -14.33
N LYS A 66 10.50 0.49 -13.66
CA LYS A 66 9.44 -0.52 -13.63
C LYS A 66 8.06 0.13 -13.68
N GLN A 67 7.08 -0.65 -14.14
CA GLN A 67 5.68 -0.25 -14.15
C GLN A 67 5.14 -0.05 -12.74
N VAL A 68 4.34 1.01 -12.56
CA VAL A 68 3.67 1.29 -11.29
C VAL A 68 2.54 0.28 -11.07
N ARG A 69 2.81 -0.75 -10.27
CA ARG A 69 1.86 -1.78 -9.86
C ARG A 69 1.85 -1.89 -8.34
N ASN A 70 0.71 -2.25 -7.76
CA ASN A 70 0.64 -2.56 -6.33
C ASN A 70 1.24 -3.95 -6.12
N HIS A 71 2.55 -3.98 -5.90
CA HIS A 71 3.24 -5.20 -5.55
C HIS A 71 3.02 -5.48 -4.06
N PRO A 72 2.59 -6.69 -3.69
CA PRO A 72 2.73 -7.10 -2.32
C PRO A 72 4.22 -7.05 -1.92
N GLY A 73 4.51 -6.83 -0.64
CA GLY A 73 5.89 -6.79 -0.14
C GLY A 73 6.64 -8.10 -0.42
N PRO A 74 7.98 -8.12 -0.33
CA PRO A 74 8.81 -9.28 -0.68
C PRO A 74 8.47 -10.58 0.09
N ASN A 75 7.70 -10.51 1.17
CA ASN A 75 7.24 -11.68 1.94
C ASN A 75 5.89 -12.26 1.48
N THR A 76 5.24 -11.70 0.46
CA THR A 76 4.10 -12.35 -0.18
C THR A 76 4.63 -13.16 -1.34
N GLN A 77 5.15 -14.36 -1.06
CA GLN A 77 5.28 -15.34 -2.12
C GLN A 77 3.89 -15.49 -2.76
N ARG A 78 3.81 -15.22 -4.06
CA ARG A 78 2.63 -15.61 -4.84
C ARG A 78 2.50 -17.11 -4.62
N ILE A 79 1.47 -17.54 -3.88
CA ILE A 79 1.00 -18.91 -3.99
C ILE A 79 0.54 -19.02 -5.45
N GLN A 80 1.42 -19.56 -6.29
CA GLN A 80 1.04 -20.03 -7.61
C GLN A 80 0.27 -21.31 -7.34
N ASP A 81 -1.04 -21.20 -7.23
CA ASP A 81 -1.92 -22.35 -7.35
C ASP A 81 -1.71 -22.91 -8.77
N HIS A 82 -0.91 -23.97 -8.85
CA HIS A 82 -0.86 -24.86 -9.99
C HIS A 82 -2.11 -25.75 -9.94
N TYR A 83 -3.02 -25.54 -10.89
CA TYR A 83 -3.93 -26.55 -11.41
C TYR A 83 -3.88 -26.51 -12.93
#